data_AF-A0A2E7CPI8-F1
#
_entry.id   AF-A0A2E7CPI8-F1
#
_cell.length_a   1.000
_cell.length_b   1.000
_cell.length_c   1.000
_cell.angle_alpha   90.00
_cell.angle_beta   90.00
_cell.angle_gamma   90.00
#
_symmetry.space_group_name_H-M   'P 1'
#
loop_
_entity.id
_entity.type
_entity.pdbx_description
1 polymer ?
#
loop_
_entity_poly.entity_id
_entity_poly.type
_entity_poly.pdbx_seq_one_letter_code
_entity_poly.pdbx_strand_id
1 'polypeptide(L)'
;MLDSHTSIDKLRKNPVLPFPPYRYIPGQSPHPFRSPKGHNHTKKTLEILEGHPQRDQRLFLYGMELLNAHFFWEAHETLEFLWLKASGEKKELLQALIKSAASLLKLHMNHIDAAENLWNSAVQLLRKKTIPNIDLEHFKNTITHIHEKKAINAQSSFFKEL
;
A
#
# COMPACT_ATOMS: atom_id res chain seq x y z
N MET A 1 17.67 18.16 -21.03
CA MET A 1 16.96 17.76 -19.81
C MET A 1 15.81 16.87 -20.26
N LEU A 2 15.76 15.60 -19.81
CA LEU A 2 14.66 14.69 -20.14
C LEU A 2 13.60 14.81 -19.05
N ASP A 3 12.40 15.22 -19.43
CA ASP A 3 11.29 15.46 -18.50
C ASP A 3 10.96 14.19 -17.70
N SER A 4 10.89 14.35 -16.37
CA SER A 4 10.68 13.25 -15.40
C SER A 4 9.39 12.46 -15.65
N HIS A 5 8.36 13.12 -16.21
CA HIS A 5 7.08 12.51 -16.56
C HIS A 5 7.22 11.45 -17.68
N THR A 6 7.99 11.74 -18.73
CA THR A 6 8.19 10.81 -19.86
C THR A 6 8.94 9.53 -19.46
N SER A 7 9.86 9.63 -18.49
CA SER A 7 10.61 8.47 -17.99
C SER A 7 9.77 7.57 -17.08
N ILE A 8 8.91 8.13 -16.22
CA ILE A 8 8.05 7.34 -15.32
C ILE A 8 7.00 6.55 -16.12
N ASP A 9 6.33 7.18 -17.08
CA ASP A 9 5.33 6.50 -17.90
C ASP A 9 5.92 5.38 -18.75
N LYS A 10 7.16 5.56 -19.23
CA LYS A 10 7.89 4.51 -19.95
C LYS A 10 8.22 3.32 -19.07
N LEU A 11 8.57 3.54 -17.80
CA LEU A 11 8.83 2.46 -16.84
C LEU A 11 7.54 1.70 -16.49
N ARG A 12 6.42 2.40 -16.33
CA ARG A 12 5.11 1.79 -16.04
C ARG A 12 4.63 0.86 -17.15
N LYS A 13 4.83 1.23 -18.42
CA LYS A 13 4.47 0.40 -19.58
C LYS A 13 5.34 -0.85 -19.76
N ASN A 14 6.43 -0.98 -19.00
CA ASN A 14 7.33 -2.13 -19.05
C ASN A 14 7.63 -2.65 -17.63
N PRO A 15 6.64 -3.34 -17.01
CA PRO A 15 6.78 -3.86 -15.65
C PRO A 15 7.82 -4.97 -15.61
N VAL A 16 8.74 -4.88 -14.65
CA VAL A 16 9.82 -5.87 -14.47
C VAL A 16 9.50 -6.86 -13.36
N LEU A 17 8.59 -6.51 -12.45
CA LEU A 17 8.19 -7.35 -11.32
C LEU A 17 6.82 -7.99 -11.59
N PRO A 18 6.69 -9.32 -11.42
CA PRO A 18 5.39 -9.98 -11.50
C PRO A 18 4.55 -9.67 -10.26
N PHE A 19 3.23 -9.66 -10.42
CA PHE A 19 2.34 -9.66 -9.25
C PHE A 19 2.46 -10.96 -8.45
N PRO A 20 2.30 -10.92 -7.12
CA PRO A 20 2.18 -12.11 -6.31
C PRO A 20 0.96 -12.94 -6.73
N PRO A 21 1.00 -14.29 -6.62
CA PRO A 21 -0.10 -15.17 -7.01
C PRO A 21 -1.35 -15.01 -6.12
N TYR A 22 -1.21 -14.42 -4.94
CA TYR A 22 -2.30 -14.10 -4.04
C TYR A 22 -1.95 -12.89 -3.17
N ARG A 23 -2.98 -12.18 -2.71
CA ARG A 23 -2.87 -11.11 -1.71
C ARG A 23 -2.73 -11.71 -0.32
N TYR A 24 -1.75 -11.26 0.45
CA TYR A 24 -1.64 -11.70 1.83
C TYR A 24 -2.65 -10.97 2.73
N ILE A 25 -3.53 -11.76 3.35
CA ILE A 25 -4.43 -11.32 4.41
C ILE A 25 -4.08 -12.12 5.67
N PRO A 26 -3.67 -11.46 6.77
CA PRO A 26 -3.36 -12.15 8.02
C PRO A 26 -4.50 -13.05 8.48
N GLY A 27 -4.17 -14.31 8.81
CA GLY A 27 -5.14 -15.32 9.24
C GLY A 27 -5.91 -16.02 8.10
N GLN A 28 -5.79 -15.57 6.85
CA GLN A 28 -6.52 -16.15 5.71
C GLN A 28 -5.60 -16.73 4.63
N SER A 29 -4.37 -16.23 4.51
CA SER A 29 -3.43 -16.64 3.46
C SER A 29 -2.08 -17.09 4.04
N PRO A 30 -1.33 -17.97 3.37
CA PRO A 30 0.01 -18.35 3.81
C PRO A 30 0.91 -17.10 3.89
N HIS A 31 1.60 -16.95 5.02
CA HIS A 31 2.48 -15.81 5.22
C HIS A 31 3.60 -15.78 4.15
N PRO A 32 3.82 -14.66 3.44
CA PRO A 32 4.71 -14.60 2.28
C PRO A 32 6.14 -15.04 2.53
N PHE A 33 6.73 -14.68 3.69
CA PHE A 33 8.08 -15.13 4.07
C PHE A 33 8.10 -16.37 4.99
N ARG A 34 7.19 -16.42 5.97
CA ARG A 34 7.29 -17.36 7.09
C ARG A 34 6.62 -18.72 6.82
N SER A 35 5.78 -18.81 5.79
CA SER A 35 5.16 -20.06 5.41
C SER A 35 5.95 -20.72 4.27
N PRO A 36 6.15 -22.05 4.30
CA PRO A 36 6.69 -22.80 3.15
C PRO A 36 5.86 -22.63 1.86
N LYS A 37 4.57 -22.29 1.98
CA LYS A 37 3.68 -22.00 0.85
C LYS A 37 3.64 -20.50 0.49
N GLY A 38 4.51 -19.70 1.12
CA GLY A 38 4.59 -18.25 0.96
C GLY A 38 5.17 -17.84 -0.39
N HIS A 39 4.57 -16.86 -1.05
CA HIS A 39 5.02 -16.39 -2.37
C HIS A 39 6.37 -15.65 -2.38
N ASN A 40 7.01 -15.44 -1.22
CA ASN A 40 8.37 -14.92 -1.09
C ASN A 40 9.24 -15.83 -0.18
N HIS A 41 8.86 -17.08 0.04
CA HIS A 41 9.56 -17.97 0.96
C HIS A 41 10.94 -18.38 0.44
N THR A 42 11.03 -18.70 -0.85
CA THR A 42 12.25 -19.21 -1.50
C THR A 42 12.97 -18.19 -2.36
N LYS A 43 12.24 -17.22 -2.92
CA LYS A 43 12.78 -16.15 -3.77
C LYS A 43 12.05 -14.86 -3.45
N LYS A 44 12.76 -13.81 -3.06
CA LYS A 44 12.10 -12.53 -2.75
C LYS A 44 11.91 -11.74 -4.04
N THR A 45 10.72 -11.20 -4.22
CA THR A 45 10.39 -10.33 -5.36
C THR A 45 11.37 -9.15 -5.48
N LEU A 46 11.85 -8.62 -4.34
CA LEU A 46 12.80 -7.50 -4.30
C LEU A 46 14.22 -7.85 -4.80
N GLU A 47 14.57 -9.15 -4.84
CA GLU A 47 15.87 -9.64 -5.34
C GLU A 47 15.93 -9.59 -6.87
N ILE A 48 14.78 -9.62 -7.57
CA ILE A 48 14.70 -9.57 -9.05
C ILE A 48 15.33 -8.29 -9.62
N LEU A 49 15.30 -7.20 -8.87
CA LEU A 49 15.86 -5.91 -9.28
C LEU A 49 17.25 -5.62 -8.69
N GLU A 50 17.91 -6.58 -8.04
CA GLU A 50 19.28 -6.37 -7.56
C GLU A 50 20.22 -5.97 -8.69
N GLY A 51 21.06 -4.95 -8.42
CA GLY A 51 21.95 -4.36 -9.43
C GLY A 51 21.28 -3.53 -10.53
N HIS A 52 19.94 -3.46 -10.59
CA HIS A 52 19.25 -2.71 -11.64
C HIS A 52 19.42 -1.18 -11.47
N PRO A 53 19.86 -0.42 -12.49
CA PRO A 53 20.15 1.02 -12.37
C PRO A 53 18.97 1.90 -11.90
N GLN A 54 17.74 1.55 -12.27
CA GLN A 54 16.50 2.22 -11.81
C GLN A 54 15.73 1.45 -10.74
N ARG A 55 16.42 0.64 -9.91
CA ARG A 55 15.78 -0.24 -8.91
C ARG A 55 14.76 0.48 -8.03
N ASP A 56 15.13 1.59 -7.42
CA ASP A 56 14.24 2.30 -6.49
C ASP A 56 13.02 2.91 -7.17
N GLN A 57 13.17 3.44 -8.39
CA GLN A 57 12.06 4.00 -9.16
C GLN A 57 11.08 2.90 -9.60
N ARG A 58 11.61 1.73 -10.00
CA ARG A 58 10.78 0.56 -10.33
C ARG A 58 10.06 0.00 -9.12
N LEU A 59 10.72 -0.08 -7.96
CA LEU A 59 10.09 -0.51 -6.71
C LEU A 59 8.99 0.46 -6.26
N PHE A 60 9.20 1.76 -6.43
CA PHE A 60 8.16 2.74 -6.11
C PHE A 60 6.92 2.55 -6.99
N LEU A 61 7.11 2.43 -8.31
CA LEU A 61 6.00 2.18 -9.24
C LEU A 61 5.29 0.85 -8.94
N TYR A 62 6.05 -0.20 -8.68
CA TYR A 62 5.51 -1.50 -8.32
C TYR A 62 4.70 -1.44 -7.01
N GLY A 63 5.18 -0.74 -5.98
CA GLY A 63 4.42 -0.52 -4.74
C GLY A 63 3.11 0.22 -4.98
N MET A 64 3.10 1.21 -5.87
CA MET A 64 1.88 1.93 -6.26
C MET A 64 0.90 1.04 -7.06
N GLU A 65 1.41 0.22 -7.98
CA GLU A 65 0.60 -0.75 -8.73
C GLU A 65 -0.03 -1.81 -7.82
N LEU A 66 0.73 -2.34 -6.85
CA LEU A 66 0.23 -3.25 -5.82
C LEU A 66 -0.86 -2.59 -4.98
N LEU A 67 -0.66 -1.34 -4.57
CA LEU A 67 -1.63 -0.58 -3.78
C LEU A 67 -2.95 -0.42 -4.53
N ASN A 68 -2.90 0.01 -5.79
CA ASN A 68 -4.07 0.17 -6.65
C ASN A 68 -4.77 -1.17 -6.97
N ALA A 69 -4.02 -2.28 -7.00
CA ALA A 69 -4.57 -3.63 -7.20
C ALA A 69 -5.04 -4.29 -5.89
N HIS A 70 -5.04 -3.56 -4.77
CA HIS A 70 -5.44 -4.03 -3.44
C HIS A 70 -4.52 -5.09 -2.80
N PHE A 71 -3.27 -5.20 -3.25
CA PHE A 71 -2.21 -5.99 -2.60
C PHE A 71 -1.57 -5.16 -1.48
N PHE A 72 -2.38 -4.81 -0.49
CA PHE A 72 -2.03 -3.79 0.50
C PHE A 72 -0.82 -4.15 1.36
N TRP A 73 -0.68 -5.42 1.74
CA TRP A 73 0.46 -5.85 2.52
C TRP A 73 1.74 -5.85 1.68
N GLU A 74 1.69 -6.32 0.43
CA GLU A 74 2.85 -6.35 -0.44
C GLU A 74 3.28 -4.94 -0.86
N ALA A 75 2.31 -4.03 -1.05
CA ALA A 75 2.57 -2.61 -1.25
C ALA A 75 3.28 -2.00 -0.03
N HIS A 76 2.81 -2.30 1.19
CA HIS A 76 3.45 -1.87 2.43
C HIS A 76 4.92 -2.30 2.46
N GLU A 77 5.21 -3.60 2.32
CA GLU A 77 6.58 -4.13 2.40
C GLU A 77 7.50 -3.53 1.33
N THR A 78 6.99 -3.40 0.11
CA THR A 78 7.74 -2.83 -1.02
C THR A 78 8.11 -1.37 -0.75
N LEU A 79 7.16 -0.57 -0.24
CA LEU A 79 7.38 0.84 0.06
C LEU A 79 8.21 1.05 1.33
N GLU A 80 8.07 0.18 2.33
CA GLU A 80 8.88 0.21 3.56
C GLU A 80 10.36 0.00 3.24
N PHE A 81 10.67 -0.92 2.33
CA PHE A 81 12.04 -1.12 1.85
C PHE A 81 12.68 0.19 1.32
N LEU A 82 11.91 1.01 0.61
CA LEU A 82 12.37 2.33 0.13
C LEU A 82 12.43 3.35 1.27
N TRP A 83 11.47 3.31 2.19
CA TRP A 83 11.35 4.23 3.30
C TRP A 83 12.54 4.15 4.27
N LEU A 84 13.03 2.94 4.54
CA LEU A 84 14.19 2.71 5.41
C LEU A 84 15.44 3.48 4.94
N LYS A 85 15.59 3.66 3.62
CA LYS A 85 16.72 4.37 2.99
C LYS A 85 16.44 5.84 2.72
N ALA A 86 15.19 6.27 2.84
CA ALA A 86 14.79 7.63 2.52
C ALA A 86 15.05 8.59 3.69
N SER A 87 15.21 9.86 3.35
CA SER A 87 15.30 11.00 4.26
C SER A 87 14.45 12.16 3.76
N GLY A 88 14.24 13.16 4.63
CA GLY A 88 13.48 14.37 4.30
C GLY A 88 12.11 14.08 3.71
N GLU A 89 11.76 14.81 2.66
CA GLU A 89 10.42 14.80 2.08
C GLU A 89 10.01 13.44 1.51
N LYS A 90 10.96 12.73 0.89
CA LYS A 90 10.72 11.41 0.33
C LYS A 90 10.35 10.41 1.43
N LYS A 91 10.97 10.53 2.61
CA LYS A 91 10.66 9.65 3.75
C LYS A 91 9.24 9.87 4.26
N GLU A 92 8.82 11.12 4.38
CA GLU A 92 7.47 11.48 4.83
C GLU A 92 6.40 11.01 3.84
N LEU A 93 6.65 11.18 2.54
CA LEU A 93 5.80 10.66 1.46
C LEU A 93 5.62 9.15 1.56
N LEU A 94 6.72 8.40 1.60
CA LEU A 94 6.66 6.94 1.68
C LEU A 94 5.95 6.49 2.97
N GLN A 95 6.18 7.17 4.08
CA GLN A 95 5.50 6.88 5.34
C GLN A 95 3.98 7.05 5.22
N ALA A 96 3.52 8.10 4.54
CA ALA A 96 2.10 8.33 4.32
C ALA A 96 1.46 7.21 3.47
N LEU A 97 2.15 6.79 2.40
CA LEU A 97 1.72 5.68 1.54
C LEU A 97 1.66 4.34 2.30
N ILE A 98 2.69 4.03 3.09
CA ILE A 98 2.76 2.81 3.92
C ILE A 98 1.60 2.78 4.93
N LYS A 99 1.32 3.90 5.60
CA LYS A 99 0.19 4.01 6.54
C LYS A 99 -1.16 3.86 5.83
N SER A 100 -1.28 4.37 4.61
CA SER A 100 -2.49 4.21 3.79
C SER A 100 -2.72 2.73 3.43
N ALA A 101 -1.69 2.02 2.97
CA ALA A 101 -1.75 0.59 2.68
C ALA A 101 -2.11 -0.23 3.93
N ALA A 102 -1.48 0.08 5.08
CA ALA A 102 -1.80 -0.57 6.34
C ALA A 102 -3.26 -0.32 6.79
N SER A 103 -3.76 0.91 6.64
CA SER A 103 -5.14 1.27 6.95
C SER A 103 -6.14 0.47 6.10
N LEU A 104 -5.92 0.41 4.79
CA LEU A 104 -6.73 -0.35 3.84
C LEU A 104 -6.77 -1.85 4.16
N LEU A 105 -5.62 -2.43 4.54
CA LEU A 105 -5.55 -3.82 5.00
C LEU A 105 -6.37 -4.04 6.28
N LYS A 106 -6.27 -3.14 7.26
CA LYS A 106 -7.08 -3.21 8.50
C LYS A 106 -8.56 -3.09 8.22
N LEU A 107 -8.97 -2.21 7.31
CA LEU A 107 -10.36 -2.09 6.89
C LEU A 107 -10.86 -3.39 6.23
N HIS A 108 -10.04 -3.99 5.36
CA HIS A 108 -10.36 -5.28 4.74
C HIS A 108 -10.56 -6.39 5.78
N MET A 109 -9.81 -6.34 6.88
CA MET A 109 -9.94 -7.25 8.03
C MET A 109 -11.07 -6.86 9.00
N ASN A 110 -11.89 -5.86 8.67
CA ASN A 110 -12.94 -5.31 9.55
C ASN A 110 -12.43 -4.71 10.88
N HIS A 111 -11.15 -4.32 10.94
CA HIS A 111 -10.55 -3.66 12.11
C HIS A 111 -10.67 -2.13 11.94
N ILE A 112 -11.90 -1.63 12.06
CA ILE A 112 -12.27 -0.25 11.66
C ILE A 112 -11.50 0.83 12.42
N ASP A 113 -11.42 0.77 13.75
CA ASP A 113 -10.73 1.81 14.53
C ASP A 113 -9.23 1.85 14.25
N ALA A 114 -8.61 0.67 14.04
CA ALA A 114 -7.21 0.60 13.66
C ALA A 114 -6.97 1.20 12.26
N ALA A 115 -7.90 0.96 11.32
CA ALA A 115 -7.86 1.54 9.99
C ALA A 115 -7.96 3.07 10.05
N GLU A 116 -8.92 3.60 10.82
CA GLU A 116 -9.16 5.04 10.99
C GLU A 116 -7.95 5.75 11.60
N ASN A 117 -7.33 5.18 12.64
CA ASN A 117 -6.14 5.76 13.28
C ASN A 117 -4.94 5.85 12.32
N LEU A 118 -4.67 4.78 11.58
CA LEU A 118 -3.59 4.75 10.57
C LEU A 118 -3.85 5.76 9.46
N TRP A 119 -5.11 5.86 9.03
CA TRP A 119 -5.53 6.79 8.01
C TRP A 119 -5.33 8.25 8.42
N ASN A 120 -5.84 8.63 9.59
CA ASN A 120 -5.73 10.01 10.08
C ASN A 120 -4.26 10.45 10.15
N SER A 121 -3.38 9.54 10.56
CA SER A 121 -1.95 9.79 10.56
C SER A 121 -1.36 9.90 9.14
N ALA A 122 -1.82 9.10 8.18
CA ALA A 122 -1.43 9.24 6.77
C ALA A 122 -1.83 10.61 6.23
N VAL A 123 -3.09 11.03 6.43
CA VAL A 123 -3.59 12.33 5.96
C VAL A 123 -2.83 13.51 6.56
N GLN A 124 -2.45 13.46 7.83
CA GLN A 124 -1.63 14.52 8.43
C GLN A 124 -0.27 14.69 7.75
N LEU A 125 0.33 13.58 7.29
CA LEU A 125 1.57 13.60 6.50
C LEU A 125 1.31 14.13 5.08
N LEU A 126 0.20 13.71 4.45
CA LEU A 126 -0.18 14.14 3.09
C LEU A 126 -0.58 15.62 3.02
N ARG A 127 -1.30 16.15 4.01
CA ARG A 127 -1.72 17.57 4.06
C ARG A 127 -0.56 18.55 4.05
N LYS A 128 0.65 18.09 4.37
CA LYS A 128 1.85 18.92 4.31
C LYS A 128 2.46 18.99 2.91
N LYS A 129 2.01 18.19 1.92
CA LYS A 129 2.69 18.02 0.62
C LYS A 129 1.76 17.71 -0.56
N THR A 130 2.10 18.23 -1.73
CA THR A 130 1.49 17.82 -3.01
C THR A 130 2.23 16.61 -3.57
N ILE A 131 1.52 15.55 -3.94
CA ILE A 131 2.14 14.32 -4.49
C ILE A 131 1.63 14.10 -5.90
N PRO A 132 2.52 14.04 -6.91
CA PRO A 132 2.12 13.65 -8.26
C PRO A 132 1.67 12.18 -8.30
N ASN A 133 0.59 11.89 -9.04
CA ASN A 133 0.14 10.53 -9.36
C ASN A 133 -0.40 9.66 -8.21
N ILE A 134 -0.91 10.26 -7.13
CA ILE A 134 -1.82 9.55 -6.23
C ILE A 134 -3.25 9.94 -6.63
N ASP A 135 -4.09 8.95 -6.93
CA ASP A 135 -5.53 9.15 -7.08
C ASP A 135 -6.15 9.47 -5.71
N LEU A 136 -6.02 10.73 -5.30
CA LEU A 136 -6.57 11.24 -4.05
C LEU A 136 -8.10 11.09 -4.00
N GLU A 137 -8.77 10.93 -5.14
CA GLU A 137 -10.20 10.65 -5.26
C GLU A 137 -10.50 9.21 -4.79
N HIS A 138 -9.81 8.21 -5.31
CA HIS A 138 -9.90 6.82 -4.83
C HIS A 138 -9.64 6.72 -3.31
N PHE A 139 -8.67 7.51 -2.83
CA PHE A 139 -8.34 7.60 -1.41
C PHE A 139 -9.43 8.27 -0.55
N LYS A 140 -10.07 9.34 -1.04
CA LYS A 140 -11.20 9.97 -0.36
C LYS A 140 -12.43 9.05 -0.33
N ASN A 141 -12.72 8.37 -1.43
CA ASN A 141 -13.85 7.46 -1.54
C ASN A 141 -13.71 6.25 -0.60
N THR A 142 -12.48 5.79 -0.36
CA THR A 142 -12.18 4.78 0.66
C THR A 142 -12.61 5.23 2.06
N ILE A 143 -12.46 6.51 2.40
CA ILE A 143 -12.79 7.02 3.74
C ILE A 143 -14.27 7.17 3.95
N THR A 144 -14.98 7.65 2.95
CA THR A 144 -16.44 7.63 2.94
C THR A 144 -16.93 6.22 3.22
N HIS A 145 -16.33 5.22 2.56
CA HIS A 145 -16.67 3.81 2.78
C HIS A 145 -16.32 3.28 4.19
N ILE A 146 -15.21 3.75 4.81
CA ILE A 146 -14.86 3.43 6.22
C ILE A 146 -15.96 3.91 7.16
N HIS A 147 -16.43 5.15 6.99
CA HIS A 147 -17.48 5.72 7.84
C HIS A 147 -18.83 5.04 7.64
N GLU A 148 -19.20 4.70 6.40
CA GLU A 148 -20.41 3.93 6.09
C GLU A 148 -20.40 2.55 6.73
N LYS A 149 -19.30 1.79 6.62
CA LYS A 149 -19.16 0.48 7.28
C LYS A 149 -19.25 0.58 8.80
N LYS A 150 -18.68 1.63 9.40
CA LYS A 150 -18.78 1.86 10.85
C LYS A 150 -20.24 2.06 11.27
N ALA A 151 -21.01 2.84 10.49
CA ALA A 151 -22.43 3.07 10.74
C ALA A 151 -23.26 1.77 10.61
N ILE A 152 -23.01 0.95 9.59
CA ILE A 152 -23.69 -0.34 9.39
C ILE A 152 -23.37 -1.32 10.53
N ASN A 153 -22.11 -1.43 10.94
CA ASN A 153 -21.72 -2.32 12.04
C ASN A 153 -22.34 -1.88 13.38
N ALA A 154 -22.40 -0.57 13.65
CA ALA A 154 -23.04 -0.04 14.85
C ALA A 154 -24.55 -0.35 14.87
N GLN A 155 -25.25 -0.16 13.74
CA GLN A 155 -26.66 -0.52 13.61
C GLN A 155 -26.89 -2.03 13.77
N SER A 156 -26.07 -2.87 13.14
CA SER A 156 -26.20 -4.33 13.25
C SER A 156 -25.91 -4.87 14.66
N SER A 157 -25.05 -4.22 15.44
CA SER A 157 -24.83 -4.58 16.85
C SER A 157 -26.03 -4.22 17.71
N PHE A 158 -26.61 -3.03 17.51
CA PHE A 158 -27.80 -2.56 18.23
C PHE A 158 -29.02 -3.49 18.03
N PHE A 159 -29.25 -3.98 16.81
CA PHE A 159 -30.34 -4.93 16.54
C PHE A 159 -30.10 -6.36 17.05
N LYS A 160 -28.89 -6.71 17.49
CA LYS A 160 -28.59 -8.01 18.10
C LYS A 160 -28.78 -8.03 19.62
N GLU A 161 -28.90 -6.85 20.23
CA GLU A 161 -29.09 -6.67 21.68
C GLU A 161 -30.54 -6.37 22.07
N LEU A 162 -31.46 -6.31 21.10
CA LEU A 162 -32.92 -6.23 21.27
C LEU A 162 -33.57 -7.61 21.07
#